data_AF-A0ABD5DJC5-F1
#
_entry.id   AF-A0ABD5DJC5-F1
#
_cell.length_a   1.000
_cell.length_b   1.000
_cell.length_c   1.000
_cell.angle_alpha   90.00
_cell.angle_beta   90.00
_cell.angle_gamma   90.00
#
_symmetry.space_group_name_H-M   'P 1'
#
loop_
_entity.id
_entity.type
_entity.pdbx_description
1 polymer ?
#
loop_
_entity_poly.entity_id
_entity_poly.type
_entity_poly.pdbx_seq_one_letter_code
_entity_poly.pdbx_strand_id
1 'polypeptide(L)'
;GKTLDTAKAIGYYQKLPVVVIPTIASTDAPTSALSVIYTEAGEFEEYLIYPKNPDMVVMDTAIIAKAPVRLLVSGMGDALST
;
A
#
# COMPACT_ATOMS: atom_id res chain seq x y z
N GLY A 1 -2.62 -0.11 3.40
CA GLY A 1 -2.06 1.25 3.28
C GLY A 1 -0.98 1.46 4.32
N LYS A 2 -1.32 2.13 5.43
CA LYS A 2 -0.41 2.64 6.47
C LYS A 2 0.89 1.84 6.69
N THR A 3 0.82 0.57 7.09
CA THR A 3 2.02 -0.25 7.31
C THR A 3 2.93 -0.37 6.09
N LEU A 4 2.35 -0.52 4.89
CA LEU A 4 3.10 -0.62 3.64
C LEU A 4 3.74 0.74 3.30
N ASP A 5 3.00 1.83 3.47
CA ASP A 5 3.49 3.19 3.23
C ASP A 5 4.64 3.56 4.17
N THR A 6 4.53 3.22 5.44
CA THR A 6 5.63 3.38 6.41
C THR A 6 6.86 2.58 6.00
N ALA A 7 6.70 1.33 5.53
CA ALA A 7 7.82 0.51 5.08
C ALA A 7 8.50 1.10 3.82
N LYS A 8 7.72 1.61 2.86
CA LYS A 8 8.25 2.32 1.68
C LYS A 8 9.02 3.57 2.09
N ALA A 9 8.48 4.38 3.00
CA ALA A 9 9.11 5.60 3.49
C ALA A 9 10.44 5.28 4.20
N ILE A 10 10.46 4.28 5.09
CA ILE A 10 11.68 3.83 5.77
C ILE A 10 12.72 3.36 4.74
N GLY A 11 12.33 2.53 3.78
CA GLY A 11 13.25 2.05 2.74
C GLY A 11 13.81 3.17 1.87
N TYR A 12 13.00 4.17 1.54
CA TYR A 12 13.43 5.37 0.82
C TYR A 12 14.49 6.16 1.60
N TYR A 13 14.18 6.54 2.85
CA TYR A 13 15.11 7.33 3.67
C TYR A 13 16.40 6.58 4.00
N GLN A 14 16.33 5.25 4.18
CA GLN A 14 17.49 4.40 4.47
C GLN A 14 18.21 3.90 3.21
N LYS A 15 17.72 4.19 2.01
CA LYS A 15 18.25 3.71 0.72
C LYS A 15 18.35 2.18 0.64
N LEU A 16 17.36 1.48 1.18
CA LEU A 16 17.28 0.02 1.21
C LEU A 16 16.21 -0.51 0.23
N PRO A 17 16.35 -1.75 -0.25
CA PRO A 17 15.27 -2.40 -0.99
C PRO A 17 14.07 -2.67 -0.07
N VAL A 18 12.87 -2.61 -0.65
CA VAL A 18 11.59 -2.77 0.07
C VAL A 18 10.80 -3.94 -0.49
N VAL A 19 10.42 -4.86 0.39
CA VAL A 19 9.42 -5.89 0.12
C VAL A 19 8.14 -5.50 0.85
N VAL A 20 7.02 -5.41 0.12
CA VAL A 20 5.70 -5.21 0.71
C VAL A 20 4.88 -6.48 0.62
N ILE A 21 4.21 -6.84 1.72
CA ILE A 21 3.41 -8.06 1.84
C ILE A 21 2.00 -7.66 2.28
N PRO A 22 1.11 -7.28 1.34
CA PRO A 22 -0.27 -6.95 1.66
C PRO A 22 -1.00 -8.17 2.22
N THR A 23 -1.65 -8.01 3.37
CA THR A 23 -2.50 -9.04 3.98
C THR A 23 -3.96 -8.92 3.55
N ILE A 24 -4.30 -7.87 2.80
CA ILE A 24 -5.63 -7.57 2.25
C ILE A 24 -5.46 -6.98 0.84
N ALA A 25 -6.46 -7.16 -0.02
CA ALA A 25 -6.50 -6.64 -1.39
C ALA A 25 -7.60 -5.57 -1.54
N SER A 26 -7.43 -4.43 -0.86
CA SER A 26 -8.45 -3.37 -0.78
C SER A 26 -8.14 -2.11 -1.58
N THR A 27 -6.92 -1.98 -2.10
CA THR A 27 -6.46 -0.84 -2.93
C THR A 27 -5.35 -1.30 -3.87
N ASP A 28 -5.06 -0.54 -4.91
CA ASP A 28 -3.94 -0.77 -5.85
C ASP A 28 -2.56 -0.24 -5.35
N ALA A 29 -2.57 0.54 -4.26
CA ALA A 29 -1.39 1.17 -3.68
C ALA A 29 -0.15 0.29 -3.38
N PRO A 30 -0.22 -1.04 -3.13
CA PRO A 30 0.98 -1.82 -2.83
C PRO A 30 2.11 -1.71 -3.86
N THR A 31 1.79 -1.60 -5.15
CA THR A 31 2.80 -1.58 -6.23
C THR A 31 3.36 -0.18 -6.51
N SER A 32 2.71 0.88 -6.03
CA SER A 32 3.01 2.25 -6.43
C SER A 32 4.30 2.79 -5.79
N ALA A 33 4.97 3.70 -6.50
CA ALA A 33 6.07 4.51 -5.99
C ALA A 33 5.56 5.74 -5.21
N LEU A 34 4.49 5.59 -4.42
CA LEU A 34 3.95 6.67 -3.60
C LEU A 34 3.49 6.18 -2.24
N SER A 35 3.40 7.13 -1.31
CA SER A 35 2.68 7.02 -0.06
C SER A 35 1.78 8.25 0.14
N VAL A 36 0.62 8.02 0.74
CA VAL A 36 -0.31 9.10 1.11
C VAL A 36 -0.03 9.49 2.56
N ILE A 37 0.36 10.75 2.75
CA ILE A 37 0.61 11.32 4.08
C ILE A 37 -0.67 11.98 4.57
N TYR A 38 -0.95 11.77 5.85
CA TYR A 38 -2.12 12.31 6.51
C TYR A 38 -1.69 13.11 7.73
N THR A 39 -2.44 14.16 8.04
CA THR A 39 -2.33 14.88 9.31
C THR A 39 -2.67 13.94 10.47
N GLU A 40 -2.33 14.32 11.70
CA GLU A 40 -2.71 13.53 12.89
C GLU A 40 -4.24 13.37 13.05
N ALA A 41 -5.01 14.31 12.50
CA ALA A 41 -6.47 14.23 12.43
C ALA A 41 -6.99 13.26 11.35
N GLY A 42 -6.12 12.73 10.50
CA GLY A 42 -6.46 11.78 9.44
C GLY A 42 -6.90 12.43 8.12
N GLU A 43 -6.70 13.74 7.97
CA GLU A 43 -6.96 14.46 6.72
C GLU A 43 -5.78 14.28 5.75
N PHE A 44 -6.06 14.25 4.45
CA PHE A 44 -5.02 14.23 3.44
C PHE A 44 -4.11 15.45 3.59
N GLU A 45 -2.80 15.22 3.62
CA GLU A 45 -1.80 16.28 3.70
C GLU A 45 -1.04 16.40 2.38
N GLU A 46 -0.37 15.32 1.96
CA GLU A 46 0.42 15.30 0.73
C GLU A 46 0.66 13.90 0.17
N TYR A 47 1.16 13.86 -1.06
CA TYR A 47 1.74 12.64 -1.64
C TYR A 47 3.26 12.65 -1.48
N LEU A 48 3.79 11.63 -0.84
CA LEU A 48 5.23 11.34 -0.86
C LEU A 48 5.55 10.44 -2.06
N ILE A 49 6.16 11.01 -3.10
CA ILE A 49 6.53 10.30 -4.33
C ILE A 49 7.97 9.81 -4.25
N TYR A 50 8.18 8.52 -4.49
CA TYR A 50 9.49 7.87 -4.47
C TYR A 50 10.08 7.78 -5.90
N PRO A 51 11.42 7.78 -6.03
CA PRO A 51 12.09 7.64 -7.33
C PRO A 51 11.99 6.21 -7.91
N LYS A 52 11.55 5.22 -7.11
CA LYS A 52 11.35 3.84 -7.54
C LYS A 52 10.14 3.20 -6.84
N ASN A 53 9.54 2.21 -7.49
CA ASN A 53 8.54 1.32 -6.88
C ASN A 53 9.20 0.37 -5.85
N PRO A 54 8.41 -0.31 -5.00
CA PRO A 54 8.92 -1.38 -4.15
C PRO A 54 9.61 -2.47 -4.97
N ASP A 55 10.69 -3.03 -4.44
CA ASP A 55 11.51 -4.03 -5.14
C ASP A 55 10.79 -5.39 -5.26
N MET A 56 9.83 -5.68 -4.37
CA MET A 56 8.98 -6.87 -4.46
C MET A 56 7.62 -6.65 -3.79
N VAL A 57 6.57 -7.21 -4.39
CA VAL A 57 5.22 -7.30 -3.82
C VAL A 57 4.84 -8.76 -3.71
N VAL A 58 4.52 -9.24 -2.50
CA VAL A 58 4.14 -10.64 -2.25
C VAL A 58 2.70 -10.69 -1.76
N MET A 59 1.85 -11.40 -2.52
CA MET A 59 0.43 -11.56 -2.22
C MET A 59 0.17 -13.01 -1.80
N ASP A 60 0.03 -13.26 -0.50
CA ASP A 60 -0.43 -14.56 -0.01
C ASP A 60 -1.97 -14.63 -0.11
N THR A 61 -2.45 -15.35 -1.11
CA THR A 61 -3.89 -15.47 -1.39
C THR A 61 -4.65 -16.24 -0.31
N ALA A 62 -3.99 -17.15 0.42
CA ALA A 62 -4.62 -17.88 1.52
C ALA A 62 -4.83 -16.98 2.75
N ILE A 63 -3.95 -16.00 2.97
CA ILE A 63 -4.16 -14.94 3.98
C ILE A 63 -5.27 -14.00 3.52
N ILE A 64 -5.20 -13.49 2.29
CA ILE A 64 -6.16 -12.52 1.75
C ILE A 64 -7.59 -13.10 1.74
N ALA A 65 -7.75 -14.37 1.36
CA ALA A 65 -9.06 -15.04 1.30
C ALA A 65 -9.74 -15.17 2.68
N LYS A 66 -8.97 -15.08 3.78
CA LYS A 66 -9.50 -15.12 5.16
C LYS A 66 -9.85 -13.74 5.71
N ALA A 67 -9.49 -12.65 5.01
CA ALA A 67 -9.84 -11.29 5.41
C ALA A 67 -11.33 -11.01 5.18
N PRO A 68 -11.94 -10.01 5.88
CA PRO A 68 -13.32 -9.63 5.65
C PRO A 68 -13.59 -9.27 4.17
N VAL A 69 -14.61 -9.90 3.58
CA VAL A 69 -14.95 -9.76 2.15
C VAL A 69 -15.15 -8.31 1.70
N ARG A 70 -15.62 -7.43 2.59
CA ARG A 70 -15.77 -5.99 2.34
C ARG A 70 -14.47 -5.35 1.82
N LEU A 71 -13.32 -5.81 2.30
CA LEU A 71 -12.02 -5.26 1.88
C LEU A 71 -11.70 -5.63 0.44
N LEU A 72 -12.01 -6.86 0.00
CA LEU A 72 -11.86 -7.24 -1.40
C LEU A 72 -12.81 -6.45 -2.30
N VAL A 73 -14.08 -6.28 -1.89
CA VAL A 73 -15.06 -5.46 -2.62
C VAL A 73 -14.60 -4.01 -2.73
N SER A 74 -14.00 -3.45 -1.68
CA SER A 74 -13.38 -2.12 -1.73
C SER A 74 -12.28 -2.05 -2.79
N GLY A 75 -11.42 -3.07 -2.88
CA GLY A 75 -10.37 -3.14 -3.88
C GLY A 75 -10.91 -3.29 -5.31
N MET A 76 -12.05 -3.97 -5.49
CA MET A 76 -12.73 -4.00 -6.78
C MET A 76 -13.25 -2.62 -7.19
N GLY A 77 -13.75 -1.83 -6.23
CA GLY A 77 -14.18 -0.45 -6.47
C GLY A 77 -13.01 0.46 -6.88
N ASP A 78 -11.88 0.32 -6.20
CA ASP A 78 -10.64 1.04 -6.55
C ASP A 78 -10.18 0.68 -7.97
N ALA A 79 -10.09 -0.63 -8.26
CA ALA A 79 -9.68 -1.15 -9.57
C ALA A 79 -10.64 -0.81 -10.72
N LEU A 80 -11.92 -0.53 -10.42
CA LEU A 80 -12.90 -0.10 -11.43
C LEU A 80 -12.59 1.31 -11.97
N SER A 81 -11.89 2.13 -11.18
CA SER A 81 -11.56 3.51 -11.51
C SER A 81 -10.19 3.69 -12.18
N THR A 82 -9.43 2.61 -12.32
CA THR A 82 -8.10 2.56 -12.96
C THR A 82 -8.21 2.62 -14.48
#